data_AF-A0A7V9UYN5-F1
#
_entry.id   AF-A0A7V9UYN5-F1
#
_cell.length_a   1.000
_cell.length_b   1.000
_cell.length_c   1.000
_cell.angle_alpha   90.00
_cell.angle_beta   90.00
_cell.angle_gamma   90.00
#
_symmetry.space_group_name_H-M   'P 1'
#
loop_
_entity.id
_entity.type
_entity.pdbx_description
1 polymer ?
#
loop_
_entity_poly.entity_id
_entity_poly.type
_entity_poly.pdbx_seq_one_letter_code
_entity_poly.pdbx_strand_id
1 'polypeptide(L)' 'MKTYLDEDADALDGFEFLTMAEAGEVGHWSVLKTLNQTANSSEIGDLVEWALPIQERHYAGVTQTSLELASEEDPNEPA' A
#
# COMPACT_ATOMS: atom_id res chain seq x y z
N MET A 1 2.98 13.34 -7.29
CA MET A 1 2.79 12.44 -8.44
C MET A 1 3.74 12.74 -9.58
N LYS A 2 3.92 13.98 -10.10
CA LYS A 2 4.87 14.29 -11.20
C LYS A 2 6.32 13.73 -11.08
N THR A 3 6.80 13.43 -9.87
CA THR A 3 8.12 12.83 -9.64
C THR A 3 8.12 11.30 -9.79
N TYR A 4 6.96 10.66 -9.65
CA TYR A 4 6.78 9.21 -9.64
C TYR A 4 5.92 8.69 -10.79
N LEU A 5 5.11 9.57 -11.41
CA LEU A 5 4.20 9.31 -12.51
C LEU A 5 4.50 10.33 -13.62
N ASP A 6 4.54 9.87 -14.86
CA ASP A 6 4.72 10.72 -16.05
C ASP A 6 3.48 11.58 -16.33
N GLU A 7 3.54 12.53 -17.26
CA GLU A 7 2.40 13.37 -17.64
C GLU A 7 1.26 12.58 -18.29
N ASP A 8 1.58 11.41 -18.86
CA ASP A 8 0.63 10.49 -19.50
C ASP A 8 0.15 9.36 -18.57
N ALA A 9 0.52 9.40 -17.29
CA ALA A 9 0.15 8.34 -16.35
C ALA A 9 -1.36 8.26 -16.15
N ASP A 10 -1.90 7.06 -16.29
CA ASP A 10 -3.31 6.79 -16.11
C ASP A 10 -3.66 6.48 -14.64
N ALA A 11 -4.92 6.12 -14.40
CA ALA A 11 -5.38 5.77 -13.06
C ALA A 11 -4.71 4.48 -12.55
N LEU A 12 -4.48 3.50 -13.43
CA LEU A 12 -3.89 2.22 -13.06
C LEU A 12 -2.43 2.42 -12.60
N ASP A 13 -1.63 3.20 -13.32
CA ASP A 13 -0.26 3.56 -12.94
C ASP A 13 -0.19 4.16 -11.53
N GLY A 14 -1.13 5.07 -11.24
CA GLY A 14 -1.26 5.68 -9.91
C GLY A 14 -1.58 4.64 -8.82
N PHE A 15 -2.48 3.70 -9.11
CA PHE A 15 -2.86 2.65 -8.17
C PHE A 15 -1.80 1.56 -8.01
N GLU A 16 -1.00 1.25 -9.04
CA GLU A 16 0.17 0.38 -8.92
C GLU A 16 1.22 1.00 -7.98
N PHE A 17 1.48 2.30 -8.12
CA PHE A 17 2.33 3.03 -7.19
C PHE A 17 1.79 2.97 -5.75
N LEU A 18 0.49 3.21 -5.57
CA LEU A 18 -0.15 3.13 -4.25
C LEU A 18 -0.08 1.71 -3.68
N THR A 19 -0.28 0.67 -4.48
CA THR A 19 -0.15 -0.72 -4.05
C THR A 19 1.24 -1.01 -3.47
N MET A 20 2.30 -0.53 -4.14
CA MET A 20 3.66 -0.65 -3.60
C MET A 20 3.86 0.16 -2.31
N ALA A 21 3.34 1.38 -2.26
CA ALA A 21 3.46 2.26 -1.10
C ALA A 21 2.77 1.65 0.13
N GLU A 22 1.52 1.20 -0.02
CA GLU A 22 0.73 0.60 1.06
C GLU A 22 1.31 -0.75 1.53
N ALA A 23 1.86 -1.56 0.61
CA ALA A 23 2.63 -2.76 1.00
C ALA A 23 3.84 -2.40 1.88
N GLY A 24 4.53 -1.31 1.53
CA GLY A 24 5.63 -0.75 2.32
C GLY A 24 5.19 -0.31 3.72
N GLU A 25 4.05 0.35 3.83
CA GLU A 25 3.46 0.76 5.12
C GLU A 25 3.10 -0.46 5.98
N VAL A 26 2.41 -1.46 5.43
CA VAL A 26 2.11 -2.72 6.15
C VAL A 26 3.40 -3.39 6.64
N GLY A 27 4.44 -3.43 5.79
CA GLY A 27 5.76 -3.93 6.14
C GLY A 27 6.40 -3.14 7.29
N HIS A 28 6.36 -1.81 7.24
CA HIS A 28 6.91 -0.93 8.28
C HIS A 28 6.26 -1.18 9.65
N TRP A 29 4.93 -1.22 9.70
CA TRP A 29 4.19 -1.49 10.94
C TRP A 29 4.42 -2.89 11.47
N SER A 30 4.57 -3.88 10.60
CA SER A 30 4.93 -5.26 10.98
C SER A 30 6.32 -5.36 11.59
N VAL A 31 7.29 -4.61 11.06
CA VAL A 31 8.63 -4.50 11.65
C VAL A 31 8.56 -3.85 13.03
N LEU A 32 7.83 -2.73 13.18
CA LEU A 32 7.69 -2.05 14.47
C LEU A 32 7.06 -2.97 15.54
N LYS A 33 6.00 -3.71 15.16
CA LYS A 33 5.38 -4.73 16.02
C LYS A 33 6.39 -5.78 16.47
N THR A 34 7.24 -6.27 15.56
CA THR A 34 8.28 -7.26 15.86
C THR A 34 9.34 -6.71 16.80
N LEU A 35 9.83 -5.49 16.56
CA LEU A 35 10.80 -4.83 17.43
C LEU A 35 10.22 -4.66 18.86
N ASN A 36 8.94 -4.32 18.97
CA ASN A 36 8.29 -4.14 20.25
C ASN A 36 8.14 -5.42 21.08
N GLN A 37 8.22 -6.62 20.46
CA GLN A 37 8.22 -7.88 21.21
C GLN A 37 9.41 -7.98 22.16
N THR A 38 10.56 -7.41 21.78
CA THR A 38 11.76 -7.37 22.63
C THR A 38 11.75 -6.15 23.54
N ALA A 39 11.32 -4.99 23.03
CA ALA A 39 11.34 -3.73 23.78
C ALA A 39 10.27 -3.67 24.89
N ASN A 40 9.17 -4.43 24.73
CA ASN A 40 8.05 -4.54 25.66
C ASN A 40 7.47 -3.17 26.09
N SER A 41 7.37 -2.22 25.15
CA SER A 41 6.73 -0.93 25.38
C SER A 41 5.21 -1.05 25.17
N SER A 42 4.42 -0.73 26.20
CA SER A 42 2.96 -0.75 26.12
C SER A 42 2.45 0.27 25.11
N GLU A 43 3.02 1.48 25.09
CA GLU A 43 2.60 2.57 24.20
C GLU A 43 2.79 2.20 22.72
N ILE A 44 3.91 1.53 22.40
CA ILE A 44 4.15 1.05 21.03
C ILE A 44 3.24 -0.14 20.72
N GLY A 45 2.94 -1.00 21.71
CA GLY A 45 1.99 -2.10 21.58
C GLY A 45 0.61 -1.60 21.16
N ASP A 46 0.07 -0.64 21.91
CA ASP A 46 -1.23 -0.03 21.64
C ASP A 46 -1.25 0.65 20.25
N LEU A 47 -0.16 1.32 19.89
CA LEU A 47 -0.04 2.00 18.61
C LEU A 47 -0.04 1.01 17.43
N VAL A 48 0.75 -0.06 17.49
CA VAL A 48 0.80 -1.05 16.39
C VAL A 48 -0.49 -1.86 16.30
N GLU A 49 -1.16 -2.14 17.42
CA GLU A 49 -2.47 -2.81 17.45
C GLU A 49 -3.56 -1.98 16.78
N TRP A 50 -3.51 -0.65 16.95
CA TRP A 50 -4.42 0.26 16.27
C TRP A 50 -4.08 0.46 14.79
N ALA A 51 -2.81 0.72 14.47
CA ALA A 51 -2.40 1.17 13.14
C ALA A 51 -2.30 0.03 12.10
N LEU A 52 -1.75 -1.13 12.48
CA LEU A 52 -1.53 -2.23 11.53
C LEU A 52 -2.80 -2.67 10.78
N PRO A 53 -3.96 -2.92 11.45
CA PRO A 53 -5.17 -3.31 10.72
C PRO A 53 -5.74 -2.19 9.84
N ILE A 54 -5.39 -0.92 10.08
CA ILE A 54 -5.75 0.19 9.18
C ILE A 54 -4.95 0.09 7.89
N GLN A 55 -3.63 -0.10 7.99
CA GLN A 55 -2.77 -0.23 6.81
C GLN A 55 -3.08 -1.49 6.01
N GLU A 56 -3.40 -2.60 6.66
CA GLU A 56 -3.86 -3.82 5.97
C GLU A 56 -5.13 -3.57 5.15
N ARG A 57 -6.06 -2.74 5.64
CA ARG A 57 -7.26 -2.34 4.89
C ARG A 57 -6.96 -1.40 3.74
N HIS A 58 -6.04 -0.44 3.93
CA HIS A 58 -5.61 0.44 2.83
C HIS A 58 -4.96 -0.36 1.71
N TYR A 59 -4.02 -1.24 2.06
CA TYR A 59 -3.36 -2.13 1.10
C TYR A 59 -4.35 -3.01 0.35
N ALA A 60 -5.30 -3.63 1.06
CA ALA A 60 -6.36 -4.41 0.42
C ALA A 60 -7.22 -3.57 -0.54
N GLY A 61 -7.58 -2.34 -0.15
CA GLY A 61 -8.39 -1.44 -0.96
C GLY A 61 -7.68 -0.99 -2.24
N VAL A 62 -6.41 -0.57 -2.16
CA VAL A 62 -5.64 -0.17 -3.34
C VAL A 62 -5.38 -1.37 -4.26
N THR A 63 -5.10 -2.55 -3.70
CA THR A 63 -4.88 -3.77 -4.49
C THR A 63 -6.16 -4.16 -5.24
N GLN A 64 -7.31 -4.14 -4.56
CA GLN A 64 -8.59 -4.43 -5.20
C GLN A 64 -8.88 -3.44 -6.35
N THR A 65 -8.64 -2.16 -6.11
CA THR A 65 -8.88 -1.13 -7.13
C THR A 65 -7.90 -1.24 -8.30
N SER A 66 -6.61 -1.55 -8.05
CA SER A 66 -5.63 -1.86 -9.10
C SER A 66 -6.12 -3.01 -9.98
N LEU A 67 -6.64 -4.09 -9.39
CA LEU A 67 -7.13 -5.24 -10.15
C LEU A 67 -8.41 -4.93 -10.95
N GLU A 68 -9.28 -4.07 -10.43
CA GLU A 68 -10.45 -3.58 -11.15
C GLU A 68 -10.03 -2.76 -12.37
N LEU A 69 -9.18 -1.75 -12.20
CA LEU A 69 -8.66 -0.92 -13.28
C LEU A 69 -7.92 -1.76 -14.33
N ALA A 70 -7.04 -2.67 -13.91
CA ALA A 70 -6.32 -3.55 -14.83
C ALA A 70 -7.25 -4.47 -15.66
N SER A 71 -8.46 -4.76 -15.18
CA SER A 71 -9.45 -5.54 -15.94
C SER A 71 -10.18 -4.75 -17.02
N GLU A 72 -10.08 -3.42 -16.97
CA GLU A 72 -10.70 -2.49 -17.93
C GLU A 72 -9.75 -2.12 -19.09
N GLU A 73 -8.45 -2.37 -18.93
CA GLU A 73 -7.41 -2.11 -19.94
C GLU A 73 -7.45 -3.11 -21.12
N ASP A 74 -7.12 -2.62 -22.34
CA ASP A 74 -6.84 -3.49 -23.49
C ASP A 74 -5.33 -3.74 -23.61
N PRO A 75 -4.83 -4.94 -23.27
CA PRO A 75 -3.39 -5.23 -23.34
C PRO A 75 -2.83 -5.29 -24.76
N ASN A 76 -3.68 -5.14 -25.80
CA ASN A 76 -3.26 -5.11 -27.20
C ASN A 76 -3.40 -3.72 -27.84
N GLU A 77 -3.72 -2.68 -27.06
CA GLU A 77 -3.75 -1.33 -27.59
C GLU A 77 -2.37 -0.94 -28.15
N PRO A 78 -2.29 -0.36 -29.37
CA PRO A 78 -1.01 0.11 -29.89
C PRO A 78 -0.45 1.24 -29.03
N ALA A 79 0.82 1.11 -28.64
CA ALA A 79 1.59 2.16 -27.96
C ALA A 79 1.75 3.44 -28.80
#